data_AF-N0AUU4-F1
#
_entry.id   AF-N0AUU4-F1
#
_cell.length_a   1.000
_cell.length_b   1.000
_cell.length_c   1.000
_cell.angle_alpha   90.00
_cell.angle_beta   90.00
_cell.angle_gamma   90.00
#
_symmetry.space_group_name_H-M   'P 1'
#
loop_
_entity.id
_entity.type
_entity.pdbx_description
1 polymer ?
#
loop_
_entity_poly.entity_id
_entity_poly.type
_entity_poly.pdbx_seq_one_letter_code
_entity_poly.pdbx_strand_id
1 'polypeptide(L)'
;MKSKIHRCNCRETWAVQNRKTYITAKTVLLNGKWDTELKPERKGNPKGFVISNNSEEIMINPSLELLEKFSKVTKLIYDKKHVYFNVSHGEFLYFAEDGTCYILKQREPCLDNNLF
;
A
#
# COMPACT_ATOMS: atom_id res chain seq x y z
N MET A 1 -0.72 -14.08 -7.13
CA MET A 1 -1.76 -13.64 -8.09
C MET A 1 -1.87 -12.14 -8.02
N LYS A 2 -2.03 -11.44 -9.15
CA LYS A 2 -2.06 -9.96 -9.16
C LYS A 2 -3.26 -9.42 -8.39
N SER A 3 -2.98 -8.58 -7.39
CA SER A 3 -3.94 -7.85 -6.57
C SER A 3 -3.85 -6.36 -6.85
N LYS A 4 -4.98 -5.67 -6.74
CA LYS A 4 -5.14 -4.22 -6.87
C LYS A 4 -5.66 -3.68 -5.55
N ILE A 5 -5.02 -2.63 -5.04
CA ILE A 5 -5.40 -1.96 -3.80
C ILE A 5 -5.88 -0.55 -4.14
N HIS A 6 -7.05 -0.17 -3.63
CA HIS A 6 -7.61 1.18 -3.80
C HIS A 6 -8.51 1.56 -2.62
N ARG A 7 -8.71 2.86 -2.41
CA ARG A 7 -9.63 3.38 -1.39
C ARG A 7 -11.06 3.40 -1.91
N CYS A 8 -12.05 2.89 -1.14
CA CYS A 8 -13.43 3.36 -1.28
C CYS A 8 -13.67 4.51 -0.31
N ASN A 9 -13.71 5.73 -0.85
CA ASN A 9 -14.05 6.91 -0.07
C ASN A 9 -15.48 6.84 0.48
N CYS A 10 -16.36 6.10 -0.20
CA CYS A 10 -17.75 5.88 0.18
C CYS A 10 -17.96 5.24 1.56
N ARG A 11 -17.02 4.37 1.95
CA ARG A 11 -17.10 3.49 3.12
C ARG A 11 -15.89 3.70 4.04
N GLU A 12 -15.04 4.66 3.71
CA GLU A 12 -13.79 4.93 4.42
C GLU A 12 -12.95 3.65 4.67
N THR A 13 -12.88 2.78 3.65
CA THR A 13 -12.17 1.50 3.70
C THR A 13 -11.27 1.30 2.49
N TRP A 14 -10.27 0.43 2.64
CA TRP A 14 -9.43 -0.05 1.54
C TRP A 14 -10.00 -1.34 0.96
N ALA A 15 -10.03 -1.41 -0.37
CA ALA A 15 -10.42 -2.59 -1.11
C ALA A 15 -9.18 -3.26 -1.71
N VAL A 16 -9.02 -4.55 -1.41
CA VAL A 16 -8.03 -5.44 -2.01
C VAL A 16 -8.77 -6.38 -2.95
N GLN A 17 -8.51 -6.24 -4.24
CA GLN A 17 -9.20 -6.99 -5.29
C GLN A 17 -8.22 -7.76 -6.14
N ASN A 18 -8.50 -9.03 -6.38
CA ASN A 18 -7.83 -9.83 -7.40
C ASN A 18 -8.89 -10.55 -8.27
N ARG A 19 -8.48 -11.51 -9.11
CA ARG A 19 -9.43 -12.23 -9.98
C ARG A 19 -10.46 -13.06 -9.20
N LYS A 20 -10.13 -13.55 -8.01
CA LYS A 20 -10.96 -14.51 -7.25
C LYS A 20 -11.63 -13.88 -6.02
N THR A 21 -11.06 -12.83 -5.47
CA THR A 21 -11.47 -12.26 -4.18
C THR A 21 -11.58 -10.75 -4.25
N TYR A 22 -12.49 -10.25 -3.42
CA TYR A 22 -12.67 -8.83 -3.13
C TYR A 22 -12.85 -8.70 -1.62
N ILE A 23 -11.91 -8.04 -0.97
CA ILE A 23 -11.87 -7.89 0.50
C ILE A 23 -11.80 -6.42 0.83
N THR A 24 -12.52 -5.98 1.87
CA THR A 24 -12.45 -4.62 2.40
C THR A 24 -11.87 -4.61 3.80
N ALA A 25 -11.08 -3.59 4.11
CA ALA A 25 -10.34 -3.47 5.36
C ALA A 25 -10.23 -2.01 5.82
N LYS A 26 -10.04 -1.81 7.13
CA LYS A 26 -9.73 -0.48 7.69
C LYS A 26 -8.30 -0.09 7.39
N THR A 27 -7.39 -1.06 7.51
CA THR A 27 -5.96 -0.88 7.23
C THR A 27 -5.42 -2.06 6.43
N VAL A 28 -4.38 -1.81 5.63
CA VAL A 28 -3.70 -2.86 4.85
C VAL A 28 -2.20 -2.63 4.93
N LEU A 29 -1.43 -3.69 5.16
CA LEU A 29 0.01 -3.70 4.99
C LEU A 29 0.34 -4.54 3.76
N LEU A 30 1.09 -3.97 2.83
CA LEU A 30 1.70 -4.70 1.73
C LEU A 30 3.18 -4.87 2.07
N ASN A 31 3.52 -6.10 2.47
CA ASN A 31 4.85 -6.49 2.94
C ASN A 31 5.65 -7.15 1.81
N GLY A 32 5.82 -6.45 0.70
CA GLY A 32 6.52 -6.96 -0.46
C GLY A 32 6.28 -6.12 -1.71
N LYS A 33 6.97 -6.49 -2.79
CA LYS A 33 7.13 -5.63 -3.97
C LYS A 33 5.79 -5.17 -4.54
N TRP A 34 5.76 -3.90 -4.89
CA TRP A 34 4.59 -3.26 -5.46
C TRP A 34 4.97 -2.32 -6.59
N ASP A 35 4.03 -2.16 -7.51
CA ASP A 35 4.10 -1.22 -8.62
C ASP A 35 2.81 -0.39 -8.67
N THR A 36 2.79 0.59 -9.56
CA THR A 36 1.59 1.38 -9.88
C THR A 36 1.12 1.08 -11.29
N GLU A 37 -0.20 0.95 -11.45
CA GLU A 37 -0.85 0.82 -12.76
C GLU A 37 -1.70 2.06 -13.00
N LEU A 38 -1.35 2.81 -14.04
CA LEU A 38 -2.07 4.00 -14.49
C LEU A 38 -2.98 3.63 -15.66
N LYS A 39 -4.18 4.20 -15.69
CA LYS A 39 -5.14 4.09 -16.81
C LYS A 39 -5.59 5.46 -17.29
N PRO A 40 -4.69 6.26 -17.90
CA PRO A 40 -4.99 7.61 -18.38
C PRO A 40 -6.04 7.63 -19.50
N GLU A 41 -6.16 6.55 -20.28
CA GLU A 41 -7.06 6.42 -21.42
C GLU A 41 -8.56 6.33 -21.06
N ARG A 42 -8.89 6.24 -19.77
CA ARG A 42 -10.29 6.18 -19.32
C ARG A 42 -10.98 7.54 -19.47
N LYS A 43 -11.78 7.67 -20.55
CA LYS A 43 -12.55 8.87 -20.99
C LYS A 43 -13.28 9.70 -19.91
N GLY A 44 -13.56 9.19 -18.72
CA GLY A 44 -14.28 9.93 -17.66
C GLY A 44 -13.68 9.88 -16.26
N ASN A 45 -12.64 9.07 -16.02
CA ASN A 45 -12.02 8.94 -14.69
C ASN A 45 -10.66 8.23 -14.81
N PRO A 46 -9.57 8.96 -15.11
CA PRO A 46 -8.23 8.37 -15.09
C PRO A 46 -7.94 7.82 -13.69
N LYS A 47 -7.58 6.54 -13.60
CA LYS A 47 -7.36 5.85 -12.32
C LYS A 47 -5.92 5.36 -12.20
N GLY A 48 -5.34 5.60 -11.04
CA GLY A 48 -4.13 4.95 -10.57
C GLY A 48 -4.47 3.86 -9.56
N PHE A 49 -3.78 2.72 -9.63
CA PHE A 49 -3.90 1.62 -8.67
C PHE A 49 -2.51 1.23 -8.17
N VAL A 50 -2.42 0.89 -6.90
CA VAL A 50 -1.28 0.11 -6.41
C VAL A 50 -1.54 -1.36 -6.76
N ILE A 51 -0.53 -2.02 -7.29
CA ILE A 51 -0.59 -3.44 -7.65
C ILE A 51 0.52 -4.21 -6.94
N SER A 52 0.23 -5.46 -6.58
CA SER A 52 1.25 -6.45 -6.22
C SER A 52 0.96 -7.73 -6.99
N ASN A 53 2.02 -8.40 -7.45
CA ASN A 53 1.91 -9.68 -8.14
C ASN A 53 1.75 -10.86 -7.16
N ASN A 54 2.08 -10.64 -5.89
CA ASN A 54 1.98 -11.61 -4.82
C ASN A 54 0.93 -11.21 -3.78
N SER A 55 -0.23 -11.86 -3.84
CA SER A 55 -1.35 -11.60 -2.94
C SER A 55 -1.07 -12.03 -1.50
N GLU A 56 -0.12 -12.94 -1.28
CA GLU A 56 0.23 -13.46 0.05
C GLU A 56 1.02 -12.44 0.89
N GLU A 57 1.60 -11.43 0.23
CA GLU A 57 2.31 -10.32 0.89
C GLU A 57 1.34 -9.24 1.40
N ILE A 58 0.04 -9.37 1.13
CA ILE A 58 -0.98 -8.40 1.55
C ILE A 58 -1.64 -8.88 2.84
N MET A 59 -1.45 -8.12 3.91
CA MET A 59 -2.05 -8.35 5.21
C MET A 59 -3.17 -7.35 5.47
N ILE A 60 -4.34 -7.88 5.79
CA ILE A 60 -5.53 -7.10 6.12
C ILE A 60 -5.55 -6.85 7.63
N ASN A 61 -5.79 -5.60 8.05
CA ASN A 61 -5.85 -5.18 9.44
C ASN A 61 -4.64 -5.69 10.27
N PRO A 62 -3.39 -5.38 9.86
CA PRO A 62 -2.18 -5.83 10.56
C PRO A 62 -2.15 -5.36 12.03
N SER A 63 -1.50 -6.13 12.90
CA SER A 63 -1.28 -5.75 14.30
C SER A 63 -0.36 -4.53 14.41
N LEU A 64 -0.52 -3.76 15.49
CA LEU A 64 0.35 -2.62 15.77
C LEU A 64 1.80 -3.05 15.96
N GLU A 65 2.05 -4.15 16.68
CA GLU A 65 3.39 -4.72 16.89
C GLU A 65 4.12 -5.02 15.57
N LEU A 66 3.39 -5.45 14.54
CA LEU A 66 3.98 -5.66 13.22
C LEU A 66 4.33 -4.33 12.54
N LEU A 67 3.44 -3.34 12.63
CA LEU A 67 3.67 -2.02 12.03
C LEU A 67 4.81 -1.25 12.71
N GLU A 68 5.06 -1.48 13.99
CA GLU A 68 6.18 -0.89 14.75
C GLU A 68 7.55 -1.31 14.22
N LYS A 69 7.64 -2.43 13.49
CA LYS A 69 8.86 -2.87 12.79
C LYS A 69 9.20 -2.00 11.59
N PHE A 70 8.34 -1.05 11.23
CA PHE A 70 8.52 -0.16 10.09
C PHE A 70 8.57 1.31 10.51
N SER A 71 9.26 2.09 9.71
CA SER A 71 9.24 3.55 9.78
C SER A 71 8.52 4.11 8.57
N LYS A 72 7.61 5.06 8.80
CA LYS A 72 6.94 5.81 7.73
C LYS A 72 7.94 6.80 7.14
N VAL A 73 8.28 6.62 5.85
CA VAL A 73 9.26 7.46 5.16
C VAL A 73 8.57 8.67 4.54
N THR A 74 7.52 8.43 3.75
CA THR A 74 6.77 9.48 3.05
C THR A 74 5.38 8.96 2.68
N LYS A 75 4.56 9.81 2.06
CA LYS A 75 3.25 9.43 1.54
C LYS A 75 3.36 9.05 0.06
N LEU A 76 2.67 7.99 -0.33
CA LEU A 76 2.37 7.72 -1.73
C LEU A 76 1.20 8.62 -2.14
N ILE A 77 1.46 9.51 -3.09
CA ILE A 77 0.52 10.55 -3.53
C ILE A 77 0.19 10.29 -5.00
N TYR A 78 -1.11 10.21 -5.28
CA TYR A 78 -1.63 10.17 -6.65
C TYR A 78 -2.09 11.56 -7.07
N ASP A 79 -1.42 12.13 -8.07
CA ASP A 79 -1.89 13.35 -8.73
C ASP A 79 -2.94 12.97 -9.77
N LYS A 80 -4.21 13.27 -9.47
CA LYS A 80 -5.34 12.99 -10.36
C LYS A 80 -5.36 13.89 -11.61
N LYS A 81 -4.78 15.09 -11.55
CA LYS A 81 -4.75 16.05 -12.67
C LYS A 81 -3.79 15.57 -13.75
N HIS A 82 -2.61 15.11 -13.34
CA HIS A 82 -1.57 14.63 -14.25
C HIS A 82 -1.51 13.10 -14.37
N VAL A 83 -2.35 12.37 -13.62
CA VAL A 83 -2.49 10.92 -13.66
C VAL A 83 -1.15 10.22 -13.40
N TYR A 84 -0.47 10.59 -12.32
CA TYR A 84 0.79 9.97 -11.93
C TYR A 84 0.89 9.77 -10.42
N PHE A 85 1.76 8.84 -10.02
CA PHE A 85 2.17 8.69 -8.62
C PHE A 85 3.54 9.32 -8.43
N ASN A 86 3.76 9.98 -7.29
CA ASN A 86 5.08 10.49 -6.91
C ASN A 86 6.15 9.38 -6.83
N VAL A 87 5.73 8.13 -6.59
CA VAL A 87 6.60 6.94 -6.61
C VAL A 87 5.88 5.82 -7.36
N SER A 88 6.56 5.21 -8.33
CA SER A 88 5.96 4.22 -9.22
C SER A 88 6.04 2.77 -8.74
N HIS A 89 7.00 2.46 -7.87
CA HIS A 89 7.26 1.11 -7.34
C HIS A 89 7.96 1.18 -5.98
N GLY A 90 7.98 0.07 -5.24
CA GLY A 90 8.68 -0.06 -3.97
C GLY A 90 8.47 -1.41 -3.32
N GLU A 91 8.71 -1.49 -2.02
CA GLU A 91 8.66 -2.77 -1.29
C GLU A 91 7.67 -2.80 -0.13
N PHE A 92 7.51 -1.72 0.64
CA PHE A 92 6.61 -1.74 1.80
C PHE A 92 5.64 -0.58 1.75
N LEU A 93 4.33 -0.87 1.85
CA LEU A 93 3.27 0.15 1.93
C LEU A 93 2.35 -0.12 3.10
N TYR A 94 1.94 0.96 3.76
CA TYR A 94 0.87 0.93 4.74
C TYR A 94 -0.28 1.83 4.33
N PHE A 95 -1.44 1.22 4.12
CA PHE A 95 -2.71 1.87 3.83
C PHE A 95 -3.43 2.10 5.15
N ALA A 96 -3.41 3.34 5.65
CA ALA A 96 -3.90 3.72 6.96
C ALA A 96 -5.41 4.02 6.96
N GLU A 97 -6.03 3.95 8.14
CA GLU A 97 -7.48 4.15 8.28
C GLU A 97 -7.93 5.56 7.86
N ASP A 98 -7.07 6.55 8.02
CA ASP A 98 -7.23 7.96 7.61
C ASP A 98 -7.28 8.16 6.08
N GLY A 99 -7.10 7.10 5.28
CA GLY A 99 -7.07 7.17 3.82
C GLY A 99 -5.70 7.52 3.24
N THR A 100 -4.67 7.71 4.08
CA THR A 100 -3.29 7.92 3.62
C THR A 100 -2.62 6.59 3.28
N CYS A 101 -1.83 6.58 2.21
CA CYS A 101 -0.90 5.50 1.90
C CYS A 101 0.53 5.95 2.24
N TYR A 102 1.19 5.24 3.15
CA TYR A 102 2.56 5.52 3.58
C TYR A 102 3.54 4.55 2.92
N ILE A 103 4.62 5.09 2.38
CA ILE A 103 5.80 4.31 2.01
C ILE A 103 6.57 4.00 3.27
N LEU A 104 6.85 2.73 3.49
CA LEU A 104 7.52 2.23 4.67
C LEU A 104 8.96 1.80 4.34
N LYS A 105 9.82 1.86 5.36
CA LYS A 105 11.11 1.17 5.39
C LYS A 105 11.12 0.26 6.61
N GLN A 106 11.65 -0.96 6.50
CA GLN A 106 11.91 -1.76 7.68
C GLN A 106 12.89 -1.01 8.59
N ARG A 107 12.61 -1.01 9.89
CA ARG A 107 13.59 -0.59 10.87
C ARG A 107 14.70 -1.63 10.86
N GLU A 108 15.93 -1.18 10.73
CA GLU A 108 17.06 -2.06 10.98
C GLU A 108 16.92 -2.58 12.41
N PRO A 109 17.13 -3.89 12.65
CA PRO A 109 17.23 -4.36 14.03
C PRO A 109 18.36 -3.55 14.68
N CYS A 110 18.07 -2.92 15.82
CA CYS A 110 19.13 -2.42 16.67
C CYS A 110 20.04 -3.62 16.97
N LEU A 111 21.23 -3.65 16.36
CA LEU A 111 22.29 -4.50 16.85
C LEU A 111 22.67 -3.90 18.19
N ASP A 112 22.02 -4.38 19.25
CA ASP A 112 22.47 -4.13 20.61
C ASP A 112 23.88 -4.70 20.71
N ASN A 113 24.88 -3.84 20.49
CA ASN A 113 26.27 -4.12 20.81
C ASN A 113 26.39 -4.17 22.34
N ASN A 114 25.87 -5.24 22.93
CA ASN A 114 26.28 -5.72 24.25
C ASN A 114 27.66 -6.34 24.06
N LEU A 115 28.69 -5.49 24.01
CA LEU A 115 30.05 -5.92 24.32
C LEU A 115 30.23 -5.74 25.84
N PHE A 116 30.50 -6.87 26.46
CA PHE A 116 30.85 -7.10 27.87
C PHE A 116 31.86 -6.10 28.43
#